data_AF-A0A8J7N8H1-F1
#
_entry.id   AF-A0A8J7N8H1-F1
#
_cell.length_a   1.000
_cell.length_b   1.000
_cell.length_c   1.000
_cell.angle_alpha   90.00
_cell.angle_beta   90.00
_cell.angle_gamma   90.00
#
_symmetry.space_group_name_H-M   'P 1'
#
loop_
_entity.id
_entity.type
_entity.pdbx_description
1 polymer ?
#
loop_
_entity_poly.entity_id
_entity_poly.type
_entity_poly.pdbx_seq_one_letter_code
_entity_poly.pdbx_strand_id
1 'polypeptide(L)'
;MEQAVWMYFGIIAVIVGFGAILTIVSWNTESSYVQSFRDSIDKMGIQCNIVCALSPGNNLPIDCSLPSGMVLYTTENKICGLYNKESKCAICNCNVAEYRLDLNTSLATEAFNVHAYKCFFERTKNGTVMECKG
;
A
#
# COMPACT_ATOMS: atom_id res chain seq x y z
N MET A 1 -16.23 38.85 -37.81
CA MET A 1 -15.32 37.68 -37.69
C MET A 1 -14.59 37.61 -36.36
N GLU A 2 -14.49 38.69 -35.57
CA GLU A 2 -13.75 38.69 -34.29
C GLU A 2 -14.42 37.88 -33.16
N GLN A 3 -15.74 37.86 -33.05
CA GLN A 3 -16.44 37.13 -31.96
C GLN A 3 -16.22 35.61 -31.99
N ALA A 4 -16.04 35.02 -33.18
CA ALA A 4 -15.75 33.59 -33.32
C ALA A 4 -14.36 33.24 -32.76
N VAL A 5 -13.37 34.11 -32.96
CA VAL A 5 -11.98 33.90 -32.50
C VAL A 5 -11.92 33.87 -30.97
N TRP A 6 -12.59 34.79 -30.29
CA TRP A 6 -12.69 34.80 -28.82
C TRP A 6 -13.39 33.56 -28.26
N MET A 7 -14.40 33.05 -28.95
CA MET A 7 -15.09 31.81 -28.57
C MET A 7 -14.17 30.58 -28.70
N TYR A 8 -13.38 30.50 -29.79
CA TYR A 8 -12.38 29.44 -29.97
C TYR A 8 -11.26 29.52 -28.92
N PHE A 9 -10.73 30.71 -28.62
CA PHE A 9 -9.74 30.89 -27.55
C PHE A 9 -10.30 30.53 -26.17
N GLY A 10 -11.56 30.87 -25.89
CA GLY A 10 -12.25 30.46 -24.66
C GLY A 10 -12.38 28.94 -24.53
N ILE A 11 -12.80 28.25 -25.59
CA ILE A 11 -12.93 26.79 -25.60
C ILE A 11 -11.56 26.11 -25.43
N ILE A 12 -10.52 26.59 -26.10
CA ILE A 12 -9.16 26.04 -25.97
C ILE A 12 -8.63 26.25 -24.55
N ALA A 13 -8.82 27.43 -23.96
CA ALA A 13 -8.40 27.71 -22.58
C ALA A 13 -9.11 26.78 -21.57
N VAL A 14 -10.40 26.50 -21.79
CA VAL A 14 -11.17 25.56 -20.96
C VAL A 14 -10.63 24.13 -21.10
N ILE A 15 -10.37 23.65 -22.32
CA ILE A 15 -9.82 22.29 -22.55
C ILE A 15 -8.43 22.14 -21.88
N VAL A 16 -7.56 23.14 -22.04
CA VAL A 16 -6.23 23.15 -21.41
C VAL A 16 -6.34 23.19 -19.89
N GLY A 17 -7.26 24.00 -19.35
CA GLY A 17 -7.53 24.08 -17.92
C GLY A 17 -8.00 22.74 -17.34
N PHE A 18 -8.96 22.07 -17.99
CA PHE A 18 -9.42 20.75 -17.57
C PHE A 18 -8.32 19.69 -17.68
N GLY A 19 -7.52 19.71 -18.75
CA GLY A 19 -6.38 18.80 -18.91
C GLY A 19 -5.36 18.91 -17.78
N ALA A 20 -5.03 20.13 -17.37
CA ALA A 20 -4.09 20.38 -16.26
C ALA A 20 -4.66 19.96 -14.90
N ILE A 21 -5.96 20.14 -14.67
CA ILE A 21 -6.59 19.73 -13.40
C ILE A 21 -6.61 18.20 -13.28
N LEU A 22 -6.95 17.49 -14.36
CA LEU A 22 -7.02 16.02 -14.36
C LEU A 22 -5.65 15.39 -14.09
N THR A 23 -4.57 15.92 -14.65
CA THR A 23 -3.21 15.41 -14.41
C THR A 23 -2.75 15.65 -12.98
N ILE A 24 -3.01 16.83 -12.42
CA ILE A 24 -2.67 17.15 -11.02
C ILE A 24 -3.43 16.23 -10.04
N VAL A 25 -4.72 16.00 -10.27
CA VAL A 25 -5.53 15.09 -9.44
C VAL A 25 -5.01 13.65 -9.51
N SER A 26 -4.65 13.18 -10.70
CA SER A 26 -4.10 11.83 -10.89
C SER A 26 -2.79 11.64 -10.12
N TRP A 27 -1.86 12.59 -10.19
CA TRP A 27 -0.56 12.50 -9.50
C TRP A 27 -0.68 12.58 -7.98
N ASN A 28 -1.59 13.41 -7.46
CA ASN A 28 -1.87 13.46 -6.02
C ASN A 28 -2.48 12.15 -5.49
N THR A 29 -3.30 11.49 -6.31
CA THR A 29 -3.93 10.22 -5.94
C THR A 29 -2.89 9.09 -5.91
N GLU A 30 -2.03 9.01 -6.94
CA GLU A 30 -0.97 8.01 -7.01
C GLU A 30 0.05 8.14 -5.88
N SER A 31 0.49 9.38 -5.59
CA SER A 31 1.40 9.66 -4.47
C SER A 31 0.78 9.32 -3.11
N SER A 32 -0.53 9.52 -2.94
CA SER A 32 -1.24 9.12 -1.73
C SER A 32 -1.23 7.61 -1.51
N TYR A 33 -1.42 6.81 -2.58
CA TYR A 33 -1.37 5.35 -2.48
C TYR A 33 0.04 4.83 -2.19
N VAL A 34 1.07 5.43 -2.80
CA VAL A 34 2.46 5.10 -2.50
C VAL A 34 2.80 5.41 -1.03
N GLN A 35 2.33 6.55 -0.51
CA GLN A 35 2.54 6.88 0.90
C GLN A 35 1.80 5.90 1.82
N SER A 36 0.54 5.58 1.52
CA SER A 36 -0.25 4.60 2.28
C SER A 36 0.41 3.22 2.29
N PHE A 37 0.99 2.79 1.16
CA PHE A 37 1.79 1.59 1.07
C PHE A 37 2.99 1.61 2.04
N ARG A 38 3.79 2.67 2.02
CA ARG A 38 4.98 2.81 2.89
C ARG A 38 4.57 2.79 4.37
N ASP A 39 3.55 3.54 4.72
CA ASP A 39 3.03 3.63 6.10
C ASP A 39 2.53 2.27 6.60
N SER A 40 1.85 1.50 5.74
CA SER A 40 1.38 0.15 6.09
C SER A 40 2.54 -0.82 6.35
N ILE A 41 3.61 -0.79 5.55
CA ILE A 41 4.80 -1.62 5.79
C ILE A 41 5.52 -1.22 7.09
N ASP A 42 5.67 0.09 7.35
CA ASP A 42 6.30 0.57 8.59
C ASP A 42 5.48 0.20 9.83
N LYS A 43 4.15 0.31 9.76
CA LYS A 43 3.23 -0.17 10.81
C LYS A 43 3.38 -1.66 11.09
N MET A 44 3.43 -2.49 10.05
CA MET A 44 3.66 -3.93 10.18
C MET A 44 5.01 -4.22 10.85
N GLY A 45 6.06 -3.48 10.49
CA GLY A 45 7.38 -3.60 11.12
C GLY A 45 7.36 -3.27 12.61
N ILE A 46 6.70 -2.17 13.01
CA ILE A 46 6.52 -1.80 14.41
C ILE A 46 5.76 -2.90 15.16
N GLN A 47 4.65 -3.38 14.58
CA GLN A 47 3.84 -4.44 15.19
C GLN A 47 4.63 -5.73 15.37
N CYS A 48 5.39 -6.12 14.35
CA CYS A 48 6.27 -7.27 14.40
C CYS A 48 7.29 -7.15 15.53
N ASN A 49 7.91 -5.97 15.70
CA ASN A 49 8.86 -5.71 16.78
C ASN A 49 8.23 -5.79 18.16
N ILE A 50 7.00 -5.29 18.32
CA ILE A 50 6.23 -5.43 19.56
C ILE A 50 6.02 -6.92 19.85
N VAL A 51 5.52 -7.70 18.89
CA VAL A 51 5.25 -9.13 19.06
C VAL A 51 6.52 -9.93 19.32
N CYS A 52 7.64 -9.59 18.67
CA CYS A 52 8.94 -10.21 18.91
C CYS A 52 9.41 -10.07 20.37
N ALA A 53 9.07 -8.96 21.04
CA ALA A 53 9.41 -8.69 22.43
C ALA A 53 8.47 -9.39 23.44
N LEU A 54 7.35 -9.96 22.98
CA LEU A 54 6.41 -10.68 23.83
C LEU A 54 6.79 -12.16 24.00
N SER A 55 6.16 -12.81 24.97
CA SER A 55 6.28 -14.26 25.16
C SER A 55 5.60 -15.03 24.02
N PRO A 56 6.06 -16.25 23.69
CA PRO A 56 5.37 -17.11 22.71
C PRO A 56 3.89 -17.34 23.06
N GLY A 57 3.03 -17.40 22.04
CA GLY A 57 1.57 -17.54 22.16
C GLY A 57 0.80 -16.23 22.15
N ASN A 58 1.49 -15.07 22.16
CA ASN A 58 0.83 -13.78 21.97
C ASN A 58 0.52 -13.55 20.49
N ASN A 59 -0.73 -13.18 20.20
CA ASN A 59 -1.19 -12.81 18.87
C ASN A 59 -1.79 -11.41 18.91
N LEU A 60 -1.25 -10.49 18.11
CA LEU A 60 -1.73 -9.12 18.04
C LEU A 60 -2.09 -8.72 16.61
N PRO A 61 -3.30 -8.17 16.39
CA PRO A 61 -3.71 -7.66 15.11
C PRO A 61 -3.21 -6.23 14.86
N ILE A 62 -3.05 -5.88 13.59
CA ILE A 62 -2.92 -4.50 13.12
C ILE A 62 -3.76 -4.30 11.85
N ASP A 63 -4.43 -3.17 11.77
CA ASP A 63 -5.17 -2.77 10.58
C ASP A 63 -4.24 -2.09 9.58
N CYS A 64 -4.29 -2.52 8.33
CA CYS A 64 -3.45 -2.02 7.24
C CYS A 64 -4.29 -1.73 6.01
N SER A 65 -3.94 -0.64 5.33
CA SER A 65 -4.52 -0.27 4.05
C SER A 65 -3.52 -0.63 2.96
N LEU A 66 -3.84 -1.64 2.17
CA LEU A 66 -2.96 -2.21 1.16
C LEU A 66 -3.48 -1.84 -0.23
N PRO A 67 -2.74 -1.05 -1.02
CA PRO A 67 -3.17 -0.72 -2.38
C PRO A 67 -3.18 -1.96 -3.29
N SER A 68 -4.14 -2.00 -4.21
CA SER A 68 -4.21 -3.04 -5.25
C SER A 68 -2.99 -2.96 -6.16
N GLY A 69 -2.56 -4.09 -6.72
CA GLY A 69 -1.34 -4.15 -7.52
C GLY A 69 -0.07 -4.33 -6.68
N MET A 70 -0.17 -4.38 -5.35
CA MET A 70 0.98 -4.65 -4.49
C MET A 70 1.24 -6.15 -4.27
N VAL A 71 2.48 -6.48 -3.94
CA VAL A 71 2.85 -7.81 -3.43
C VAL A 71 3.45 -7.63 -2.05
N LEU A 72 2.86 -8.24 -1.03
CA LEU A 72 3.39 -8.29 0.33
C LEU A 72 4.06 -9.66 0.53
N TYR A 73 5.27 -9.67 1.07
CA TYR A 73 5.97 -10.92 1.37
C TYR A 73 6.89 -10.75 2.58
N THR A 74 7.15 -11.86 3.26
CA THR A 74 8.12 -11.91 4.36
C THR A 74 9.30 -12.77 3.96
N THR A 75 10.49 -12.40 4.44
CA THR A 75 11.72 -13.16 4.23
C THR A 75 12.61 -12.97 5.43
N GLU A 76 13.00 -14.07 6.08
CA GLU A 76 13.79 -14.04 7.31
C GLU A 76 13.18 -13.05 8.33
N ASN A 77 13.91 -12.03 8.75
CA ASN A 77 13.45 -11.02 9.69
C ASN A 77 12.85 -9.76 9.01
N LYS A 78 12.35 -9.86 7.78
CA LYS A 78 11.86 -8.70 7.01
C LYS A 78 10.44 -8.89 6.54
N ILE A 79 9.68 -7.80 6.58
CA ILE A 79 8.37 -7.67 5.93
C ILE A 79 8.56 -6.70 4.79
N CYS A 80 8.35 -7.15 3.57
CA CYS A 80 8.60 -6.40 2.36
C CYS A 80 7.35 -6.26 1.53
N GLY A 81 7.25 -5.14 0.83
CA GLY A 81 6.21 -4.87 -0.13
C GLY A 81 6.80 -4.37 -1.44
N LEU A 82 6.14 -4.70 -2.54
CA LEU A 82 6.39 -4.16 -3.87
C LEU A 82 5.12 -3.50 -4.37
N TYR A 83 5.19 -2.22 -4.75
CA TYR A 83 4.05 -1.49 -5.30
C TYR A 83 4.56 -0.42 -6.27
N ASN A 84 4.01 -0.37 -7.49
CA ASN A 84 4.33 0.66 -8.49
C ASN A 84 5.85 0.93 -8.68
N LYS A 85 6.65 -0.13 -8.86
CA LYS A 85 8.13 -0.10 -8.98
C LYS A 85 8.88 0.36 -7.72
N GLU A 86 8.18 0.69 -6.64
CA GLU A 86 8.78 0.90 -5.33
C GLU A 86 8.87 -0.41 -4.55
N SER A 87 9.96 -0.55 -3.81
CA SER A 87 10.18 -1.63 -2.85
C SER A 87 10.42 -1.01 -1.49
N LYS A 88 9.70 -1.50 -0.47
CA LYS A 88 9.84 -1.07 0.91
C LYS A 88 9.87 -2.30 1.80
N CYS A 89 10.86 -2.36 2.68
CA CYS A 89 10.97 -3.40 3.69
C CYS A 89 11.06 -2.78 5.08
N ALA A 90 10.43 -3.41 6.05
CA ALA A 90 10.60 -3.16 7.46
C ALA A 90 11.30 -4.36 8.12
N ILE A 91 12.16 -4.08 9.09
CA ILE A 91 12.96 -5.10 9.80
C ILE A 91 12.29 -5.42 11.13
N CYS A 92 12.16 -6.72 11.38
CA CYS A 92 11.73 -7.31 12.63
C CYS A 92 12.94 -7.72 13.50
N ASN A 93 12.78 -7.64 14.81
CA ASN A 93 13.78 -8.05 15.81
C ASN A 93 13.90 -9.58 15.95
N CYS A 94 12.98 -10.33 15.34
CA CYS A 94 12.99 -11.78 15.32
C CYS A 94 12.66 -12.30 13.93
N ASN A 95 12.93 -13.59 13.70
CA ASN A 95 12.64 -14.23 12.42
C ASN A 95 11.13 -14.25 12.16
N VAL A 96 10.72 -14.02 10.92
CA VAL A 96 9.32 -14.06 10.47
C VAL A 96 9.16 -15.23 9.51
N ALA A 97 8.15 -16.07 9.75
CA ALA A 97 7.84 -17.17 8.84
C ALA A 97 7.53 -16.62 7.44
N GLU A 98 7.90 -17.39 6.40
CA GLU A 98 7.59 -17.05 5.02
C GLU A 98 6.08 -16.92 4.81
N TYR A 99 5.70 -15.82 4.21
CA TYR A 99 4.33 -15.45 3.91
C TYR A 99 4.33 -14.64 2.62
N ARG A 100 3.28 -14.80 1.81
CA ARG A 100 3.07 -14.03 0.60
C ARG A 100 1.61 -13.73 0.39
N LEU A 101 1.29 -12.47 0.14
CA LEU A 101 -0.02 -12.00 -0.29
C LEU A 101 0.16 -11.22 -1.59
N ASP A 102 -0.47 -11.72 -2.64
CA ASP A 102 -0.39 -11.12 -3.98
C ASP A 102 -1.70 -10.40 -4.29
N LEU A 103 -1.65 -9.06 -4.25
CA LEU A 103 -2.76 -8.18 -4.65
C LEU A 103 -2.57 -7.66 -6.08
N ASN A 104 -1.56 -8.16 -6.81
CA ASN A 104 -1.36 -7.88 -8.23
C ASN A 104 -2.13 -8.88 -9.10
N THR A 105 -3.40 -9.07 -8.78
CA THR A 105 -4.32 -9.92 -9.53
C THR A 105 -5.44 -9.05 -10.12
N SER A 106 -5.98 -9.46 -11.27
CA SER A 106 -7.08 -8.74 -11.93
C SER A 106 -8.27 -8.54 -11.00
N LEU A 107 -8.59 -9.56 -10.19
CA LEU A 107 -9.65 -9.52 -9.18
C LEU A 107 -9.43 -8.39 -8.16
N ALA A 108 -8.21 -8.26 -7.63
CA ALA A 108 -7.90 -7.25 -6.62
C ALA A 108 -7.88 -5.83 -7.22
N THR A 109 -7.40 -5.67 -8.46
CA THR A 109 -7.35 -4.37 -9.13
C THR A 109 -8.70 -3.88 -9.65
N GLU A 110 -9.61 -4.80 -9.99
CA GLU A 110 -10.96 -4.45 -10.48
C GLU A 110 -11.94 -4.17 -9.34
N ALA A 111 -11.72 -4.76 -8.15
CA ALA A 111 -12.62 -4.60 -7.02
C ALA A 111 -12.48 -3.24 -6.31
N PHE A 112 -11.26 -2.88 -5.92
CA PHE A 112 -10.98 -1.65 -5.17
C PHE A 112 -9.58 -1.12 -5.51
N ASN A 113 -9.32 0.16 -5.24
CA ASN A 113 -7.96 0.73 -5.34
C ASN A 113 -7.13 0.46 -4.08
N VAL A 114 -7.79 0.32 -2.92
CA VAL A 114 -7.18 0.07 -1.61
C VAL A 114 -8.02 -0.95 -0.87
N HIS A 115 -7.38 -1.97 -0.30
CA HIS A 115 -7.99 -3.02 0.49
C HIS A 115 -7.72 -2.81 1.97
N ALA A 116 -8.76 -2.95 2.79
CA ALA A 116 -8.62 -2.94 4.25
C ALA A 116 -8.33 -4.37 4.73
N TYR A 117 -7.11 -4.60 5.20
CA TYR A 117 -6.69 -5.89 5.75
C TYR A 117 -6.43 -5.78 7.24
N LYS A 118 -6.75 -6.85 7.98
CA LYS A 118 -6.29 -7.06 9.34
C LYS A 118 -5.17 -8.11 9.33
N CYS A 119 -3.96 -7.69 9.67
CA CYS A 119 -2.78 -8.54 9.74
C CYS A 119 -2.52 -8.97 11.19
N PHE A 120 -2.48 -10.27 11.41
CA PHE A 120 -2.23 -10.89 12.70
C PHE A 120 -0.76 -11.30 12.80
N PHE A 121 -0.14 -10.95 13.92
CA PHE A 121 1.24 -11.30 14.23
C PHE A 121 1.26 -12.17 15.48
N GLU A 122 1.64 -13.44 15.31
CA GLU A 122 1.74 -14.40 16.40
C GLU A 122 3.20 -14.69 16.74
N ARG A 123 3.58 -14.50 18.01
CA ARG A 123 4.90 -14.91 18.50
C ARG A 123 4.94 -16.43 18.68
N THR A 124 5.77 -17.11 17.92
CA THR A 124 6.07 -18.54 18.09
C THR A 124 7.38 -18.74 18.84
N LYS A 125 7.72 -19.98 19.17
CA LYS A 125 9.01 -20.31 19.83
C LYS A 125 10.22 -19.92 18.97
N ASN A 126 10.09 -19.96 17.64
CA ASN A 126 11.21 -19.80 16.71
C ASN A 126 11.20 -18.45 15.98
N GLY A 127 10.16 -17.63 16.17
CA GLY A 127 10.00 -16.38 15.43
C GLY A 127 8.61 -15.79 15.58
N THR A 128 8.14 -15.10 14.56
CA THR A 128 6.79 -14.56 14.42
C THR A 128 6.15 -15.11 13.16
N VAL A 129 4.85 -15.38 13.19
CA VAL A 129 4.07 -15.72 12.00
C VAL A 129 3.16 -14.54 11.70
N MET A 130 3.04 -14.19 10.42
CA MET A 130 2.17 -13.12 9.94
C MET A 130 1.09 -13.70 9.04
N GLU A 131 -0.16 -13.29 9.24
CA GLU A 131 -1.29 -13.66 8.37
C GLU A 131 -2.20 -12.44 8.19
N CYS A 132 -2.52 -12.06 6.95
CA CYS A 132 -3.42 -10.94 6.67
C CYS A 132 -4.76 -11.43 6.11
N LYS A 133 -5.87 -10.95 6.68
CA LYS A 133 -7.25 -11.29 6.28
C LYS A 133 -8.03 -10.02 5.93
N GLY A 134 -8.76 -10.04 4.82
CA GLY A 134 -9.49 -8.91 4.25
C GLY A 134 -10.41 -9.38 3.13
#